data_AF-A0AAD7DFR6-F1
#
_entry.id   AF-A0AAD7DFR6-F1
#
_cell.length_a   1.000
_cell.length_b   1.000
_cell.length_c   1.000
_cell.angle_alpha   90.00
_cell.angle_beta   90.00
_cell.angle_gamma   90.00
#
_symmetry.space_group_name_H-M   'P 1'
#
loop_
_entity.id
_entity.type
_entity.pdbx_description
1 polymer ?
#
loop_
_entity_poly.entity_id
_entity_poly.type
_entity_poly.pdbx_seq_one_letter_code
_entity_poly.pdbx_strand_id
1 'polypeptide(L)'
;IRRYHCLYLNYQSTENWAETRDILRCSPKFHGQEWHDFALVNMTGHGTCLACAHILDLFTCKSLDGTSHDVTLVSMLKPSSWKPNTVWDGCRVTRVRGTEANTADIHEVSDTGGIMCPAFDSKRENLLYLLDTVDYDMFLQAGNYLLNCSQRSDNLILTDMSLQRPFNAL
;
A
#
# COMPACT_ATOMS: atom_id res chain seq x y z
N ILE A 1 16.70 1.77 -16.73
CA ILE A 1 15.80 1.63 -15.56
C ILE A 1 16.57 2.12 -14.34
N ARG A 2 15.97 2.99 -13.53
CA ARG A 2 16.55 3.55 -12.30
C ARG A 2 15.69 3.10 -11.12
N ARG A 3 16.28 2.49 -10.09
CA ARG A 3 15.57 2.02 -8.89
C ARG A 3 15.54 3.07 -7.77
N TYR A 4 14.52 2.96 -6.92
CA TYR A 4 14.27 3.79 -5.74
C TYR A 4 13.86 2.92 -4.55
N HIS A 5 13.87 3.49 -3.36
CA HIS A 5 13.54 2.76 -2.14
C HIS A 5 12.34 3.34 -1.39
N CYS A 6 11.90 4.53 -1.78
CA CYS A 6 10.77 5.20 -1.16
C CYS A 6 9.90 5.91 -2.21
N LEU A 7 8.60 5.86 -1.99
CA LEU A 7 7.57 6.64 -2.67
C LEU A 7 6.95 7.59 -1.65
N TYR A 8 7.00 8.89 -1.95
CA TYR A 8 6.43 9.94 -1.14
C TYR A 8 5.08 10.33 -1.73
N LEU A 9 4.05 10.30 -0.90
CA LEU A 9 2.68 10.64 -1.26
C LEU A 9 2.30 11.87 -0.46
N ASN A 10 1.97 12.97 -1.12
CA ASN A 10 1.48 14.17 -0.45
C ASN A 10 -0.04 14.26 -0.67
N TYR A 11 -0.78 14.45 0.42
CA TYR A 11 -2.23 14.57 0.40
C TYR A 11 -2.65 15.88 1.05
N GLN A 12 -3.79 16.40 0.63
CA GLN A 12 -4.47 17.49 1.30
C GLN A 12 -5.83 17.02 1.78
N SER A 13 -6.11 17.21 3.07
CA SER A 13 -7.44 16.96 3.63
C SER A 13 -8.43 17.98 3.09
N THR A 14 -9.62 17.54 2.66
CA THR A 14 -10.70 18.44 2.23
C THR A 14 -11.44 19.06 3.41
N GLU A 15 -11.26 18.52 4.63
CA GLU A 15 -11.93 19.00 5.84
C GLU A 15 -11.21 20.22 6.42
N ASN A 16 -9.89 20.12 6.58
CA ASN A 16 -9.08 21.15 7.23
C ASN A 16 -8.06 21.80 6.28
N TRP A 17 -7.97 21.34 5.02
CA TRP A 17 -7.02 21.81 4.01
C TRP A 17 -5.54 21.66 4.38
N ALA A 18 -5.25 20.92 5.46
CA ALA A 18 -3.89 20.63 5.87
C ALA A 18 -3.26 19.60 4.94
N GLU A 19 -1.98 19.79 4.68
CA GLU A 19 -1.17 18.84 3.94
C GLU A 19 -0.60 17.78 4.88
N THR A 20 -0.72 16.52 4.47
CA THR A 20 -0.06 15.38 5.09
C THR A 20 0.81 14.66 4.07
N ARG A 21 1.71 13.82 4.57
CA ARG A 21 2.66 13.08 3.74
C ARG A 21 2.85 11.67 4.25
N ASP A 22 2.67 10.71 3.36
CA ASP A 22 2.98 9.31 3.59
C ASP A 22 4.25 8.90 2.85
N ILE A 23 4.94 7.92 3.43
CA ILE A 23 6.20 7.39 2.90
C ILE A 23 6.07 5.88 2.82
N LEU A 24 5.89 5.39 1.60
CA LEU A 24 5.93 3.97 1.25
C LEU A 24 7.35 3.53 0.93
N ARG A 25 7.80 2.40 1.46
CA ARG A 25 9.17 1.91 1.39
C ARG A 25 9.26 0.51 0.79
N CYS A 26 10.34 0.26 0.06
CA CYS A 26 10.81 -1.06 -0.38
C CYS A 26 12.34 -1.12 -0.18
N SER A 27 12.77 -0.93 1.06
CA SER A 27 14.17 -0.81 1.41
C SER A 27 14.78 -2.17 1.74
N PRO A 28 15.84 -2.61 1.05
CA PRO A 28 16.49 -3.88 1.34
C PRO A 28 17.31 -3.86 2.65
N LYS A 29 17.53 -2.68 3.25
CA LYS A 29 18.39 -2.49 4.43
C LYS A 29 17.84 -1.45 5.41
N PHE A 30 16.55 -1.51 5.72
CA PHE A 30 15.97 -0.72 6.80
C PHE A 30 16.37 -1.30 8.16
N HIS A 31 17.19 -0.57 8.94
CA HIS A 31 17.76 -1.05 10.21
C HIS A 31 18.44 -2.43 10.12
N GLY A 32 19.10 -2.72 8.98
CA GLY A 32 19.79 -3.99 8.76
C GLY A 32 18.89 -5.14 8.28
N GLN A 33 17.60 -4.90 8.07
CA GLN A 33 16.62 -5.86 7.55
C GLN A 33 15.89 -5.31 6.32
N GLU A 34 15.38 -6.21 5.48
CA GLU A 34 14.49 -5.86 4.37
C GLU A 34 13.13 -5.39 4.90
N TRP A 35 12.63 -4.26 4.39
CA TRP A 35 11.35 -3.67 4.77
C TRP A 35 10.57 -3.20 3.56
N HIS A 36 9.36 -3.72 3.42
CA HIS A 36 8.47 -3.51 2.28
C HIS A 36 7.08 -3.16 2.79
N ASP A 37 6.59 -1.99 2.38
CA ASP A 37 5.27 -1.50 2.77
C ASP A 37 4.16 -2.09 1.89
N PHE A 38 2.94 -2.00 2.38
CA PHE A 38 1.73 -2.35 1.66
C PHE A 38 1.02 -1.06 1.23
N ALA A 39 0.37 -1.11 0.07
CA ALA A 39 -0.43 0.00 -0.44
C ALA A 39 -1.73 -0.50 -1.06
N LEU A 40 -2.68 0.42 -1.25
CA LEU A 40 -3.84 0.18 -2.08
C LEU A 40 -3.50 0.55 -3.53
N VAL A 41 -3.87 -0.31 -4.47
CA VAL A 41 -3.64 -0.08 -5.90
C VAL A 41 -4.98 -0.10 -6.62
N ASN A 42 -5.23 0.95 -7.39
CA ASN A 42 -6.38 1.08 -8.27
C ASN A 42 -6.09 0.37 -9.59
N MET A 43 -6.60 -0.85 -9.74
CA MET A 43 -6.41 -1.62 -10.96
C MET A 43 -7.45 -1.19 -12.00
N THR A 44 -7.10 -0.25 -12.87
CA THR A 44 -7.99 0.21 -13.94
C THR A 44 -8.21 -0.91 -14.97
N GLY A 45 -9.35 -1.59 -14.89
CA GLY A 45 -9.70 -2.67 -15.83
C GLY A 45 -10.92 -3.52 -15.44
N HIS A 46 -11.32 -3.51 -14.16
CA HIS A 46 -12.40 -4.38 -13.66
C HIS A 46 -13.41 -3.66 -12.75
N GLY A 47 -13.71 -2.39 -13.06
CA GLY A 47 -14.43 -1.50 -12.13
C GLY A 47 -13.49 -0.98 -11.06
N THR A 48 -13.87 0.11 -10.39
CA THR A 48 -13.07 0.82 -9.37
C THR A 48 -12.87 -0.08 -8.14
N CYS A 49 -11.96 -1.05 -8.23
CA CYS A 49 -11.67 -2.03 -7.19
C CYS A 49 -10.27 -1.76 -6.66
N LEU A 50 -10.19 -1.06 -5.52
CA LEU A 50 -8.95 -0.92 -4.77
C LEU A 50 -8.55 -2.28 -4.22
N ALA A 51 -7.31 -2.69 -4.48
CA ALA A 51 -6.77 -3.95 -3.98
C ALA A 51 -5.50 -3.69 -3.18
N CYS A 52 -5.35 -4.37 -2.04
CA CYS A 52 -4.12 -4.31 -1.26
C CYS A 52 -2.99 -5.02 -2.02
N ALA A 53 -1.83 -4.39 -2.08
CA ALA A 53 -0.66 -4.91 -2.74
C ALA A 53 0.59 -4.71 -1.86
N HIS A 54 1.51 -5.67 -1.92
CA HIS A 54 2.82 -5.60 -1.28
C HIS A 54 3.82 -4.97 -2.24
N ILE A 55 4.46 -3.86 -1.87
CA ILE A 55 5.40 -3.16 -2.74
C ILE A 55 6.73 -3.93 -2.77
N LEU A 56 7.15 -4.36 -3.94
CA LEU A 56 8.37 -5.14 -4.13
C LEU A 56 9.55 -4.29 -4.60
N ASP A 57 9.34 -3.37 -5.53
CA ASP A 57 10.40 -2.51 -6.07
C ASP A 57 9.78 -1.24 -6.68
N LEU A 58 10.56 -0.17 -6.76
CA LEU A 58 10.14 1.13 -7.31
C LEU A 58 11.16 1.58 -8.36
N PHE A 59 10.68 1.98 -9.54
CA PHE A 59 11.59 2.33 -10.64
C PHE A 59 11.05 3.43 -11.55
N THR A 60 11.99 4.22 -12.08
CA THR A 60 11.77 5.05 -13.27
C THR A 60 12.31 4.29 -14.48
N CYS A 61 11.44 4.01 -15.44
CA CYS A 61 11.77 3.51 -16.76
C CYS A 61 11.91 4.67 -17.75
N LYS A 62 12.79 4.53 -18.75
CA LYS A 62 12.80 5.40 -19.92
C LYS A 62 12.39 4.60 -21.14
N SER A 63 11.37 5.05 -21.84
CA SER A 63 10.96 4.49 -23.12
C SER A 63 11.93 4.88 -24.24
N LEU A 64 11.79 4.24 -25.40
CA LEU A 64 12.68 4.44 -26.54
C LEU A 64 12.59 5.86 -27.13
N ASP A 65 11.47 6.54 -26.93
CA ASP A 65 11.24 7.95 -27.31
C ASP A 65 11.85 8.95 -26.29
N GLY A 66 12.42 8.48 -25.19
CA GLY A 66 13.02 9.30 -24.14
C GLY A 66 12.07 9.70 -23.00
N THR A 67 10.78 9.36 -23.10
CA THR A 67 9.79 9.60 -22.03
C THR A 67 10.13 8.79 -20.79
N SER A 68 9.90 9.36 -19.59
CA SER A 68 10.14 8.68 -18.32
C SER A 68 8.82 8.27 -17.68
N HIS A 69 8.78 7.04 -17.16
CA HIS A 69 7.61 6.46 -16.51
C HIS A 69 8.01 5.95 -15.14
N ASP A 70 7.30 6.39 -14.11
CA ASP A 70 7.47 5.89 -12.76
C ASP A 70 6.49 4.75 -12.52
N VAL A 71 7.02 3.63 -12.05
CA VAL A 71 6.31 2.36 -12.00
C VAL A 71 6.73 1.60 -10.76
N THR A 72 5.77 0.87 -10.20
CA THR A 72 5.97 0.02 -9.03
C THR A 72 5.79 -1.44 -9.40
N LEU A 73 6.62 -2.31 -8.82
CA LEU A 73 6.42 -3.75 -8.86
C LEU A 73 5.69 -4.14 -7.57
N VAL A 74 4.54 -4.79 -7.70
CA VAL A 74 3.69 -5.15 -6.57
C VAL A 74 3.29 -6.61 -6.61
N SER A 75 3.11 -7.22 -5.44
CA SER A 75 2.43 -8.53 -5.31
C SER A 75 1.02 -8.31 -4.76
N MET A 76 0.01 -8.67 -5.54
CA MET A 76 -1.38 -8.51 -5.11
C MET A 76 -1.73 -9.49 -4.00
N LEU A 77 -2.36 -8.99 -2.93
CA LEU A 77 -2.82 -9.84 -1.84
C LEU A 77 -4.11 -10.54 -2.26
N LYS A 78 -4.21 -11.83 -1.93
CA LYS A 78 -5.42 -12.62 -2.20
C LYS A 78 -6.08 -13.04 -0.89
N PRO A 79 -7.42 -13.11 -0.83
CA PRO A 79 -8.11 -13.69 0.31
C PRO A 79 -7.61 -15.11 0.59
N SER A 80 -7.38 -15.42 1.86
CA SER A 80 -7.02 -16.77 2.30
C SER A 80 -8.26 -17.55 2.71
N SER A 81 -8.32 -18.84 2.36
CA SER A 81 -9.33 -19.76 2.88
C SER A 81 -8.97 -20.35 4.26
N TRP A 82 -7.77 -20.05 4.75
CA TRP A 82 -7.33 -20.47 6.08
C TRP A 82 -8.06 -19.67 7.15
N LYS A 83 -8.44 -20.33 8.24
CA LYS A 83 -9.23 -19.75 9.33
C LYS A 83 -8.36 -19.55 10.57
N PRO A 84 -8.40 -18.36 11.19
CA PRO A 84 -7.68 -18.11 12.41
C PRO A 84 -8.38 -18.77 13.61
N ASN A 85 -7.62 -19.01 14.66
CA ASN A 85 -8.14 -19.54 15.93
C ASN A 85 -8.98 -18.50 16.66
N THR A 86 -8.64 -17.22 16.49
CA THR A 86 -9.37 -16.08 17.05
C THR A 86 -9.92 -15.24 15.91
N VAL A 87 -11.24 -15.13 15.83
CA VAL A 87 -11.93 -14.31 14.83
C VAL A 87 -12.52 -13.10 15.56
N TRP A 88 -12.28 -11.91 15.03
CA TRP A 88 -12.93 -10.66 15.43
C TRP A 88 -13.73 -10.08 14.27
N ASP A 89 -14.56 -9.07 14.54
CA ASP A 89 -15.29 -8.40 13.48
C ASP A 89 -14.32 -7.69 12.53
N GLY A 90 -14.54 -7.84 11.22
CA GLY A 90 -13.60 -7.35 10.20
C GLY A 90 -12.31 -8.17 10.04
N CYS A 91 -12.12 -9.28 10.77
CA CYS A 91 -10.94 -10.13 10.65
C CYS A 91 -10.79 -10.71 9.22
N ARG A 92 -9.87 -10.13 8.44
CA ARG A 92 -9.55 -10.57 7.07
C ARG A 92 -8.15 -11.14 7.02
N VAL A 93 -8.05 -12.40 6.62
CA VAL A 93 -6.77 -13.06 6.35
C VAL A 93 -6.47 -13.01 4.87
N THR A 94 -5.33 -12.45 4.53
CA THR A 94 -4.83 -12.37 3.16
C THR A 94 -3.55 -13.19 3.02
N ARG A 95 -3.17 -13.43 1.78
CA ARG A 95 -1.95 -14.15 1.43
C ARG A 95 -1.14 -13.35 0.42
N VAL A 96 0.15 -13.20 0.69
CA VAL A 96 1.13 -12.73 -0.29
C VAL A 96 1.50 -13.89 -1.21
N ARG A 97 1.37 -13.70 -2.52
CA ARG A 97 1.87 -14.66 -3.51
C ARG A 97 3.29 -14.28 -3.89
N GLY A 98 4.27 -14.97 -3.32
CA GLY A 98 5.70 -14.68 -3.56
C GLY A 98 6.20 -14.84 -5.01
N THR A 99 5.35 -15.26 -5.96
CA THR A 99 5.76 -15.51 -7.36
C THR A 99 4.97 -14.72 -8.40
N GLU A 100 3.87 -14.06 -8.04
CA GLU A 100 3.08 -13.24 -8.98
C GLU A 100 3.36 -11.77 -8.68
N ALA A 101 4.14 -11.15 -9.57
CA ALA A 101 4.43 -9.73 -9.52
C ALA A 101 3.75 -9.03 -10.69
N ASN A 102 3.06 -7.94 -10.38
CA ASN A 102 2.41 -7.06 -11.33
C ASN A 102 3.13 -5.72 -11.35
N THR A 103 3.07 -5.02 -12.47
CA THR A 103 3.49 -3.62 -12.55
C THR A 103 2.26 -2.73 -12.48
N ALA A 104 2.34 -1.67 -11.69
CA ALA A 104 1.34 -0.60 -11.69
C ALA A 104 2.04 0.74 -11.92
N ASP A 105 1.32 1.70 -12.52
CA ASP A 105 1.78 3.08 -12.52
C ASP A 105 1.75 3.60 -11.08
N ILE A 106 2.72 4.43 -10.69
CA ILE A 106 2.72 4.99 -9.33
C ILE A 106 1.45 5.79 -9.06
N HIS A 107 0.84 6.40 -10.08
CA HIS A 107 -0.43 7.14 -9.95
C HIS A 107 -1.64 6.24 -9.64
N GLU A 108 -1.51 4.93 -9.81
CA GLU A 108 -2.52 3.95 -9.39
C GLU A 108 -2.33 3.55 -7.91
N VAL A 109 -1.22 3.93 -7.28
CA VAL A 109 -0.95 3.67 -5.86
C VAL A 109 -1.58 4.77 -5.02
N SER A 110 -2.47 4.36 -4.12
CA SER A 110 -2.99 5.22 -3.06
C SER A 110 -2.40 4.84 -1.70
N ASP A 111 -2.75 5.64 -0.69
CA ASP A 111 -2.30 5.62 0.71
C ASP A 111 -1.99 4.22 1.28
N THR A 112 -1.15 4.21 2.33
CA THR A 112 -0.89 3.16 3.33
C THR A 112 -2.14 2.63 4.04
N GLY A 113 -3.20 2.30 3.32
CA GLY A 113 -4.47 1.84 3.85
C GLY A 113 -4.45 0.38 4.34
N GLY A 114 -3.42 -0.08 5.03
CA GLY A 114 -3.46 -1.40 5.63
C GLY A 114 -2.20 -1.74 6.38
N ILE A 115 -2.23 -1.53 7.69
CA ILE A 115 -1.25 -2.16 8.57
C ILE A 115 -1.51 -3.67 8.49
N MET A 116 -0.56 -4.37 7.88
CA MET A 116 -0.56 -5.81 7.82
C MET A 116 0.32 -6.35 8.94
N CYS A 117 -0.13 -7.42 9.60
CA CYS A 117 0.73 -8.17 10.50
C CYS A 117 0.73 -9.65 10.15
N PRO A 118 1.81 -10.40 10.44
CA PRO A 118 1.81 -11.85 10.29
C PRO A 118 0.64 -12.49 11.02
N ALA A 119 0.01 -13.48 10.39
CA ALA A 119 -1.02 -14.29 11.04
C ALA A 119 -0.37 -15.17 12.11
N PHE A 120 -0.24 -14.64 13.33
CA PHE A 120 0.59 -15.16 14.43
C PHE A 120 0.20 -16.57 14.92
N ASP A 121 -1.02 -17.01 14.65
CA ASP A 121 -1.57 -18.33 14.93
C ASP A 121 -1.41 -19.32 13.76
N SER A 122 -0.86 -18.86 12.63
CA SER A 122 -0.44 -19.70 11.52
C SER A 122 1.05 -20.00 11.57
N LYS A 123 1.42 -21.23 11.18
CA LYS A 123 2.82 -21.58 10.86
C LYS A 123 3.24 -21.12 9.46
N ARG A 124 2.35 -20.46 8.71
CA ARG A 124 2.60 -20.00 7.34
C ARG A 124 3.00 -18.53 7.37
N GLU A 125 4.22 -18.25 6.95
CA GLU A 125 4.80 -16.90 6.94
C GLU A 125 4.15 -15.96 5.91
N ASN A 126 3.44 -16.51 4.93
CA ASN A 126 2.81 -15.73 3.85
C ASN A 126 1.36 -15.31 4.14
N LEU A 127 0.86 -15.56 5.36
CA LEU A 127 -0.47 -15.15 5.77
C LEU A 127 -0.39 -13.89 6.61
N LEU A 128 -1.23 -12.91 6.28
CA LEU A 128 -1.28 -11.62 6.93
C LEU A 128 -2.70 -11.34 7.41
N TYR A 129 -2.82 -10.77 8.61
CA TYR A 129 -4.01 -10.05 9.01
C TYR A 129 -3.96 -8.65 8.46
N LEU A 130 -5.07 -8.20 7.89
CA LEU A 130 -5.34 -6.78 7.73
C LEU A 130 -5.85 -6.26 9.07
N LEU A 131 -5.04 -5.47 9.78
CA LEU A 131 -5.40 -4.95 11.11
C LEU A 131 -6.35 -3.76 10.99
N ASP A 132 -5.93 -2.71 10.28
CA ASP A 132 -6.75 -1.55 9.94
C ASP A 132 -5.99 -0.61 8.98
N THR A 133 -6.69 0.32 8.34
CA THR A 133 -6.14 1.44 7.57
C THR A 133 -5.78 2.57 8.53
N VAL A 134 -4.77 2.45 9.39
CA VAL A 134 -4.57 3.39 10.52
C VAL A 134 -4.53 4.87 10.09
N ASP A 135 -5.39 5.69 10.70
CA ASP A 135 -5.15 7.11 10.94
C ASP A 135 -5.74 7.54 12.28
N TYR A 136 -5.09 8.49 12.93
CA TYR A 136 -5.37 8.93 14.31
C TYR A 136 -6.63 9.82 14.44
N ASP A 137 -7.24 10.23 13.34
CA ASP A 137 -8.52 10.96 13.23
C ASP A 137 -9.72 10.06 12.85
N MET A 138 -9.50 8.76 12.59
CA MET A 138 -10.55 7.81 12.17
C MET A 138 -11.55 7.37 13.26
N PHE A 139 -11.48 7.91 14.48
CA PHE A 139 -12.40 7.52 15.56
C PHE A 139 -13.70 8.33 15.63
N LEU A 140 -13.86 9.35 14.79
CA LEU A 140 -15.11 10.07 14.67
C LEU A 140 -15.80 9.62 13.39
N GLN A 141 -16.77 8.71 13.56
CA GLN A 141 -17.84 8.39 12.61
C GLN A 141 -17.66 7.15 11.70
N ALA A 142 -17.72 5.94 12.27
CA ALA A 142 -18.45 4.82 11.65
C ALA A 142 -18.54 3.59 12.58
N GLY A 143 -19.70 3.42 13.22
CA GLY A 143 -20.20 2.08 13.49
C GLY A 143 -20.71 1.48 12.17
N ASN A 144 -20.24 0.28 11.83
CA ASN A 144 -20.57 -0.50 10.64
C ASN A 144 -20.11 0.09 9.29
N TYR A 145 -19.98 -0.79 8.30
CA TYR A 145 -19.74 -0.56 6.85
C TYR A 145 -18.32 -0.76 6.32
N LEU A 146 -17.94 -2.04 6.13
CA LEU A 146 -17.04 -2.45 5.05
C LEU A 146 -17.76 -2.48 3.69
N LEU A 147 -18.28 -1.33 3.26
CA LEU A 147 -18.61 -1.05 1.85
C LEU A 147 -17.78 0.09 1.27
N ASN A 148 -16.94 0.75 2.08
CA ASN A 148 -16.38 2.05 1.73
C ASN A 148 -14.87 2.17 1.95
N CYS A 149 -14.07 1.27 1.37
CA CYS A 149 -12.70 1.67 0.99
C CYS A 149 -12.71 2.82 -0.04
N SER A 150 -13.89 3.18 -0.57
CA SER A 150 -14.15 4.35 -1.41
C SER A 150 -14.42 5.65 -0.65
N GLN A 151 -14.74 5.66 0.65
CA GLN A 151 -15.12 6.93 1.31
C GLN A 151 -13.92 7.76 1.80
N ARG A 152 -12.74 7.16 1.96
CA ARG A 152 -11.55 7.91 2.41
C ARG A 152 -10.90 8.74 1.30
N SER A 153 -11.07 8.34 0.03
CA SER A 153 -10.66 9.17 -1.11
C SER A 153 -11.51 10.44 -1.27
N ASP A 154 -12.68 10.51 -0.64
CA ASP A 154 -13.56 11.68 -0.78
C ASP A 154 -13.04 12.86 0.07
N ASN A 155 -12.26 12.59 1.13
CA ASN A 155 -11.73 13.61 2.04
C ASN A 155 -10.22 13.87 1.93
N LEU A 156 -9.50 13.15 1.08
CA LEU A 156 -8.07 13.37 0.83
C LEU A 156 -7.83 13.51 -0.67
N ILE A 157 -7.20 14.62 -1.06
CA ILE A 157 -6.79 14.89 -2.44
C ILE A 157 -5.30 14.60 -2.53
N LEU A 158 -4.89 13.64 -3.38
CA LEU A 158 -3.48 13.45 -3.72
C LEU A 158 -2.98 14.69 -4.48
N THR A 159 -2.04 15.42 -3.88
CA THR A 159 -1.53 16.67 -4.45
C THR A 159 -0.22 16.48 -5.21
N ASP A 160 0.63 15.57 -4.76
CA ASP A 160 1.92 15.28 -5.39
C ASP A 160 2.42 13.88 -5.05
N MET A 161 3.23 13.31 -5.95
CA MET A 161 3.83 11.99 -5.79
C MET A 161 5.26 12.00 -6.32
N SER A 162 6.21 11.52 -5.51
CA SER A 162 7.62 11.51 -5.92
C SER A 162 8.40 10.29 -5.45
N LEU A 163 9.23 9.75 -6.35
CA LEU A 163 10.19 8.70 -6.03
C LEU A 163 11.47 9.29 -5.46
N GLN A 164 11.90 8.76 -4.32
CA GLN A 164 13.12 9.20 -3.65
C GLN A 164 14.10 8.05 -3.46
N ARG A 165 15.38 8.40 -3.64
CA ARG A 165 16.49 7.55 -3.22
C ARG A 165 16.59 7.63 -1.70
N PRO A 166 17.13 6.60 -1.05
CA PRO A 166 17.33 6.61 0.39
C PRO A 166 18.16 7.83 0.72
N PHE A 167 17.75 8.54 1.78
CA PHE A 167 18.72 9.32 2.53
C PHE A 167 19.79 8.32 2.95
N ASN A 168 21.01 8.49 2.46
CA ASN A 168 22.15 7.86 3.09
C ASN A 168 22.20 8.44 4.50
N ALA A 169 21.53 7.78 5.45
CA ALA A 169 21.79 8.00 6.85
C ALA A 169 23.27 7.65 7.03
N LEU A 170 24.06 8.69 7.31
CA LEU A 170 25.45 8.58 7.72
C LEU A 170 25.58 7.68 8.96
#